data_AF-A0A821SLU4-F1
#
_entry.id   AF-A0A821SLU4-F1
#
_cell.length_a   1.000
_cell.length_b   1.000
_cell.length_c   1.000
_cell.angle_alpha   90.00
_cell.angle_beta   90.00
_cell.angle_gamma   90.00
#
_symmetry.space_group_name_H-M   'P 1'
#
loop_
_entity.id
_entity.type
_entity.pdbx_description
1 polymer ?
#
loop_
_entity_poly.entity_id
_entity_poly.type
_entity_poly.pdbx_seq_one_letter_code
_entity_poly.pdbx_strand_id
1 'polypeptide(L)' 'MIKFPSPHDRVLPHKIKVTFPDDGSARSDTLDRVIGSLVGLATGDALGASVEFRPHEYLRHHPVTDMQKGGTWGLSR' A
#
# COMPACT_ATOMS: atom_id res chain seq x y z
N MET A 1 -16.89 -1.78 14.49
CA MET A 1 -16.54 -3.21 14.40
C MET A 1 -16.44 -3.54 12.92
N ILE A 2 -15.26 -3.95 12.43
CA ILE A 2 -15.07 -4.29 11.01
C ILE A 2 -15.83 -5.60 10.75
N LYS A 3 -16.84 -5.56 9.87
CA LYS A 3 -17.54 -6.77 9.43
C LYS A 3 -16.81 -7.33 8.21
N PHE A 4 -16.15 -8.47 8.39
CA PHE A 4 -15.61 -9.22 7.27
C PHE A 4 -16.72 -10.09 6.65
N PRO A 5 -16.73 -10.26 5.31
CA PRO A 5 -17.62 -11.21 4.65
C PRO A 5 -17.34 -12.65 5.13
N SER A 6 -18.33 -13.53 5.03
CA SER A 6 -18.19 -14.94 5.42
C SER A 6 -17.11 -15.60 4.57
N PRO A 7 -16.35 -16.59 5.08
CA PRO A 7 -15.36 -17.34 4.28
C PRO A 7 -15.93 -17.97 3.00
N HIS A 8 -17.25 -18.16 2.93
CA HIS A 8 -17.96 -18.69 1.77
C HIS A 8 -18.43 -17.62 0.78
N ASP A 9 -18.38 -16.34 1.16
CA ASP A 9 -18.71 -15.24 0.27
C ASP A 9 -17.51 -14.96 -0.63
N ARG A 10 -17.58 -15.38 -1.91
CA ARG A 10 -16.58 -15.04 -2.93
C ARG A 10 -16.68 -13.55 -3.30
N VAL A 11 -16.21 -12.68 -2.42
CA VAL A 11 -16.11 -11.24 -2.67
C VAL A 11 -14.74 -10.94 -3.24
N LEU A 12 -14.70 -10.50 -4.50
CA LEU A 12 -13.46 -10.01 -5.09
C LEU A 12 -12.97 -8.78 -4.31
N PRO A 13 -11.66 -8.58 -4.14
CA PRO A 13 -11.13 -7.49 -3.30
C PRO A 13 -11.69 -6.10 -3.62
N HIS A 14 -11.90 -5.79 -4.91
CA HIS A 14 -12.47 -4.51 -5.37
C HIS A 14 -13.97 -4.33 -5.05
N LYS A 15 -14.67 -5.36 -4.58
CA LYS A 15 -16.10 -5.32 -4.21
C LYS A 15 -16.31 -5.20 -2.70
N ILE A 16 -15.24 -5.18 -1.90
CA ILE A 16 -15.33 -5.02 -0.45
C ILE A 16 -15.70 -3.58 -0.13
N LYS A 17 -16.93 -3.35 0.35
CA LYS A 17 -17.33 -2.07 0.94
C LYS A 17 -16.78 -1.96 2.35
N VAL A 18 -15.69 -1.22 2.49
CA VAL A 18 -15.16 -0.87 3.81
C VAL A 18 -16.07 0.21 4.41
N THR A 19 -16.85 -0.17 5.42
CA THR A 19 -17.67 0.78 6.19
C THR A 19 -16.93 1.17 7.45
N PHE A 20 -16.64 2.45 7.59
CA PHE A 20 -16.00 3.01 8.78
C PHE A 20 -17.08 3.55 9.73
N PRO A 21 -17.05 3.23 11.03
CA PRO A 21 -17.95 3.85 12.00
C PRO A 21 -17.59 5.33 12.16
N ASP A 22 -18.59 6.20 12.03
CA ASP A 22 -18.50 7.63 12.37
C ASP A 22 -18.54 7.78 13.90
N ASP A 23 -17.39 7.82 14.57
CA ASP A 23 -17.31 8.15 16.00
C ASP A 23 -15.97 8.76 16.44
N GLY A 24 -15.91 10.11 16.43
CA GLY A 24 -15.14 10.92 17.40
C GLY A 24 -13.60 10.79 17.40
N SER A 25 -12.93 11.82 16.89
CA SER A 25 -11.50 12.21 16.90
C SER A 25 -10.37 11.23 17.32
N ALA A 26 -10.49 10.44 18.39
CA ALA A 26 -9.44 9.52 18.85
C ALA A 26 -9.42 8.17 18.10
N ARG A 27 -10.59 7.64 17.72
CA ARG A 27 -10.67 6.44 16.87
C ARG A 27 -10.17 6.73 15.46
N SER A 28 -10.38 7.97 15.01
CA SER A 28 -9.88 8.48 13.74
C SER A 28 -8.36 8.36 13.64
N ASP A 29 -7.60 8.73 14.69
CA ASP A 29 -6.13 8.64 14.66
C ASP A 29 -5.64 7.20 14.59
N THR A 30 -6.21 6.30 15.40
CA THR A 30 -5.82 4.88 15.35
C THR A 30 -6.19 4.24 14.02
N LEU A 31 -7.37 4.55 13.48
CA LEU A 31 -7.81 4.06 12.17
C LEU A 31 -6.91 4.59 11.06
N ASP A 32 -6.58 5.88 11.07
CA ASP A 32 -5.69 6.51 10.10
C ASP A 32 -4.31 5.86 10.12
N ARG A 33 -3.77 5.55 11.29
CA ARG A 33 -2.50 4.81 11.43
C ARG A 33 -2.58 3.39 10.90
N VAL A 34 -3.68 2.68 11.11
CA VAL A 34 -3.87 1.32 10.57
C VAL A 34 -3.97 1.37 9.05
N ILE A 35 -4.78 2.28 8.49
CA ILE A 35 -4.89 2.46 7.04
C ILE A 35 -3.53 2.88 6.46
N GLY A 36 -2.88 3.87 7.07
CA GLY A 36 -1.56 4.35 6.69
C GLY A 36 -0.49 3.26 6.74
N SER A 37 -0.56 2.31 7.67
CA SER A 37 0.37 1.17 7.71
C SER A 37 0.19 0.22 6.53
N LEU A 38 -1.06 -0.08 6.15
CA LEU A 38 -1.36 -1.00 5.05
C LEU A 38 -1.06 -0.34 3.70
N VAL A 39 -1.47 0.91 3.53
CA VAL A 39 -1.18 1.70 2.32
C VAL A 39 0.31 1.99 2.22
N GLY A 40 0.97 2.33 3.33
CA GLY A 40 2.40 2.60 3.40
C GLY A 40 3.24 1.38 3.06
N LEU A 41 2.82 0.18 3.50
CA LEU A 41 3.46 -1.08 3.09
C LEU A 41 3.39 -1.27 1.58
N ALA A 42 2.20 -1.18 0.99
CA ALA A 42 2.01 -1.35 -0.45
C ALA A 42 2.75 -0.27 -1.26
N THR A 43 2.78 0.97 -0.74
CA THR A 43 3.48 2.10 -1.37
C THR A 43 4.99 1.92 -1.31
N GLY A 44 5.53 1.49 -0.16
CA GLY A 44 6.96 1.24 0.02
C GLY A 44 7.47 0.10 -0.87
N ASP A 45 6.69 -0.97 -0.99
CA ASP A 45 6.97 -2.09 -1.91
C ASP A 45 7.02 -1.60 -3.38
N ALA A 46 5.99 -0.87 -3.82
CA ALA A 46 5.93 -0.34 -5.19
C ALA A 46 7.08 0.63 -5.52
N LEU A 47 7.47 1.50 -4.58
CA LEU A 47 8.63 2.40 -4.74
C LEU A 47 9.95 1.62 -4.82
N GLY A 48 10.12 0.63 -3.93
CA GLY A 48 11.33 -0.19 -3.86
C GLY A 48 11.55 -1.10 -5.07
N ALA A 49 10.47 -1.60 -5.68
CA ALA A 49 10.53 -2.50 -6.83
C ALA A 49 11.29 -1.91 -8.03
N SER A 50 11.24 -0.59 -8.22
CA SER A 50 11.93 0.10 -9.32
C SER A 50 13.47 0.05 -9.21
N VAL A 51 13.99 -0.10 -7.99
CA VAL A 51 15.42 -0.09 -7.67
C VAL A 51 15.89 -1.39 -7.01
N GLU A 52 15.06 -2.42 -7.07
CA GLU A 52 15.40 -3.75 -6.55
C GLU A 52 16.72 -4.26 -7.14
N PHE A 53 17.54 -4.89 -6.30
CA PHE A 53 18.88 -5.41 -6.65
C PHE A 53 19.91 -4.35 -7.10
N ARG A 54 19.65 -3.06 -6.94
CA ARG A 54 20.67 -2.01 -7.16
C ARG A 54 21.60 -1.88 -5.95
N PRO A 55 22.90 -1.61 -6.17
CA PRO A 55 23.82 -1.34 -5.06
C PRO A 55 23.45 -0.02 -4.37
N HIS A 56 23.73 0.10 -3.07
CA HIS A 56 23.38 1.30 -2.31
C HIS A 56 23.96 2.60 -2.90
N GLU A 57 25.17 2.55 -3.47
CA GLU A 57 25.80 3.69 -4.14
C GLU A 57 24.98 4.24 -5.32
N TYR A 58 24.30 3.35 -6.06
CA TYR A 58 23.43 3.77 -7.17
C TYR A 58 22.34 4.73 -6.70
N LEU A 59 21.75 4.49 -5.52
CA LEU A 59 20.67 5.30 -4.95
C LEU A 59 21.12 6.69 -4.49
N ARG A 60 22.42 6.87 -4.20
CA ARG A 60 22.98 8.20 -3.88
C ARG A 60 22.97 9.12 -5.10
N HIS A 61 23.15 8.54 -6.29
CA HIS A 61 23.16 9.27 -7.56
C HIS A 61 21.78 9.28 -8.24
N HIS A 62 20.91 8.31 -7.92
CA HIS A 62 19.59 8.12 -8.53
C HIS A 62 18.53 7.89 -7.43
N PRO A 63 18.19 8.91 -6.63
CA PRO A 63 17.20 8.76 -5.57
C PRO A 63 15.81 8.49 -6.13
N VAL A 64 15.06 7.61 -5.47
CA VAL A 64 13.63 7.41 -5.76
C VAL A 64 12.87 8.62 -5.25
N THR A 65 12.34 9.43 -6.17
CA THR A 65 11.64 10.68 -5.87
C THR A 65 10.16 10.64 -6.22
N ASP A 66 9.73 9.62 -6.96
CA ASP A 66 8.35 9.44 -7.39
C ASP A 66 8.06 7.95 -7.63
N MET A 67 6.78 7.61 -7.76
CA MET A 67 6.32 6.27 -8.12
C MET A 67 6.50 6.05 -9.62
N GLN A 68 7.59 5.38 -9.98
CA GLN A 68 7.96 5.13 -11.37
C GLN A 68 7.71 3.68 -11.77
N LYS A 69 7.23 3.49 -13.01
CA LYS A 69 7.16 2.19 -13.67
C LYS A 69 8.57 1.65 -13.97
N GLY A 70 8.69 0.34 -14.23
CA GLY A 70 9.95 -0.29 -14.63
C GLY A 70 10.48 -1.30 -13.61
N GLY A 71 11.73 -1.12 -13.18
CA GLY A 71 12.42 -2.04 -12.27
C GLY A 71 12.82 -3.38 -12.89
N THR A 72 13.24 -4.31 -12.03
CA THR A 72 13.67 -5.66 -12.42
C THR A 72 12.60 -6.41 -13.21
N TRP A 73 11.33 -6.10 -12.93
CA TRP A 73 10.16 -6.79 -13.48
C TRP A 73 9.61 -6.13 -14.75
N GLY A 74 10.23 -5.04 -15.23
CA GLY A 74 9.97 -4.48 -16.56
C GLY A 74 8.52 -4.07 -16.82
N LEU A 75 7.81 -3.54 -15.81
CA LEU A 75 6.41 -3.10 -15.89
C LEU A 75 6.26 -1.90 -16.85
N SER A 76 6.30 -2.16 -18.15
CA SER A 76 6.38 -1.17 -19.23
C SER A 76 5.14 -1.18 -20.14
N ARG A 77 4.03 -1.79 -19.69
CA ARG A 77 2.75 -1.72 -20.39
C ARG A 77 1.85 -0.61 -19.85
#